data_AF-A0A803NMC4-F1
#
_entry.id   AF-A0A803NMC4-F1
#
_cell.length_a   1.000
_cell.length_b   1.000
_cell.length_c   1.000
_cell.angle_alpha   90.00
_cell.angle_beta   90.00
_cell.angle_gamma   90.00
#
_symmetry.space_group_name_H-M   'P 1'
#
loop_
_entity.id
_entity.type
_entity.pdbx_description
1 polymer ?
#
loop_
_entity_poly.entity_id
_entity_poly.type
_entity_poly.pdbx_seq_one_letter_code
_entity_poly.pdbx_strand_id
1 'polypeptide(L)'
;MANDTGLRSGLIWLAAVVAVVGVCTLSFKKIVGTYLVGVVGLAGVFCPDWAYFDRDFSRWIHPVTADERASHAASHRSGLPRV
;
A
#
# COMPACT_ATOMS: atom_id res chain seq x y z
N MET A 1 -5.07 8.80 -8.04
CA MET A 1 -4.81 8.44 -9.45
C MET A 1 -3.50 7.69 -9.65
N ALA A 2 -2.37 8.04 -9.00
CA ALA A 2 -1.14 7.24 -9.10
C ALA A 2 -1.14 5.99 -8.19
N ASN A 3 -1.76 6.06 -7.01
CA ASN A 3 -1.89 4.92 -6.08
C ASN A 3 -2.81 3.80 -6.63
N ASP A 4 -3.85 4.17 -7.37
CA ASP A 4 -4.86 3.25 -7.89
C ASP A 4 -4.26 2.23 -8.87
N THR A 5 -3.28 2.66 -9.68
CA THR A 5 -2.60 1.80 -10.66
C THR A 5 -1.75 0.72 -9.99
N GLY A 6 -1.01 1.07 -8.93
CA GLY A 6 -0.17 0.13 -8.19
C GLY A 6 -1.00 -0.93 -7.46
N LEU A 7 -2.05 -0.50 -6.76
CA LEU A 7 -2.96 -1.41 -6.06
C LEU A 7 -3.69 -2.33 -7.05
N ARG A 8 -4.17 -1.78 -8.17
CA ARG A 8 -4.84 -2.57 -9.21
C ARG A 8 -3.91 -3.62 -9.81
N SER A 9 -2.67 -3.26 -10.10
CA SER A 9 -1.64 -4.20 -10.57
C SER A 9 -1.37 -5.30 -9.52
N GLY A 10 -1.24 -4.93 -8.25
CA GLY A 10 -1.05 -5.88 -7.15
C GLY A 10 -2.21 -6.86 -6.99
N LEU A 11 -3.45 -6.39 -7.12
CA LEU A 11 -4.64 -7.24 -7.09
C LEU A 11 -4.71 -8.21 -8.28
N ILE A 12 -4.31 -7.77 -9.47
CA ILE A 12 -4.24 -8.63 -10.67
C ILE A 12 -3.20 -9.74 -10.44
N TRP A 13 -2.03 -9.40 -9.92
CA TRP A 13 -1.00 -10.38 -9.58
C TRP A 13 -1.45 -11.35 -8.49
N LEU A 14 -2.12 -10.85 -7.45
CA LEU A 14 -2.69 -11.70 -6.40
C LEU A 14 -3.72 -12.68 -6.99
N ALA A 15 -4.60 -12.21 -7.87
CA ALA A 15 -5.58 -13.06 -8.53
C ALA A 15 -4.91 -14.16 -9.37
N ALA A 16 -3.84 -13.83 -10.08
CA ALA A 16 -3.05 -14.81 -10.84
C ALA A 16 -2.44 -15.88 -9.92
N VAL A 17 -1.83 -15.49 -8.79
CA VAL A 17 -1.24 -16.41 -7.82
C VAL A 17 -2.31 -17.32 -7.20
N VAL A 18 -3.45 -16.76 -6.80
CA VAL A 18 -4.58 -17.53 -6.23
C VAL A 18 -5.12 -18.53 -7.25
N ALA A 19 -5.23 -18.14 -8.53
CA ALA A 19 -5.66 -19.02 -9.61
C ALA A 19 -4.66 -20.16 -9.84
N VAL A 20 -3.35 -19.88 -9.89
CA VAL A 20 -2.31 -20.90 -10.02
C VAL A 20 -2.37 -21.90 -8.85
N VAL A 21 -2.47 -21.40 -7.61
CA VAL A 21 -2.60 -22.27 -6.43
C VAL A 21 -3.87 -23.12 -6.49
N GLY A 22 -4.97 -22.54 -6.97
CA GLY A 22 -6.24 -23.25 -7.15
C GLY A 22 -6.15 -24.39 -8.17
N VAL A 23 -5.55 -24.13 -9.34
CA VAL A 23 -5.36 -25.13 -10.39
C VAL A 23 -4.38 -26.21 -9.96
N CYS A 24 -3.25 -25.85 -9.34
CA CYS A 24 -2.24 -26.81 -8.93
C CYS A 24 -2.66 -27.67 -7.74
N THR A 25 -3.56 -27.18 -6.88
CA THR A 25 -3.87 -27.88 -5.63
C THR A 25 -5.30 -28.37 -5.48
N LEU A 26 -6.24 -27.89 -6.31
CA LEU A 26 -7.67 -28.25 -6.31
C LEU A 26 -8.33 -28.22 -4.92
N SER A 27 -7.73 -27.49 -3.97
CA SER A 27 -8.12 -27.49 -2.57
C SER A 27 -8.53 -26.09 -2.16
N PHE A 28 -9.82 -25.92 -1.89
CA PHE A 28 -10.41 -24.64 -1.50
C PHE A 28 -9.73 -24.03 -0.26
N LYS A 29 -9.28 -24.87 0.68
CA LYS A 29 -8.62 -24.42 1.92
C LYS A 29 -7.32 -23.68 1.64
N LYS A 30 -6.57 -24.12 0.63
CA LYS A 30 -5.32 -23.46 0.21
C LYS A 30 -5.60 -22.19 -0.59
N ILE A 31 -6.62 -22.19 -1.44
CA ILE A 31 -7.07 -20.99 -2.16
C ILE A 31 -7.43 -19.86 -1.18
N VAL A 32 -8.26 -20.16 -0.17
CA VAL A 32 -8.66 -19.20 0.86
C VAL A 32 -7.46 -18.72 1.67
N GLY A 33 -6.56 -19.62 2.07
CA GLY A 33 -5.35 -19.27 2.80
C GLY A 33 -4.45 -18.30 2.02
N THR A 34 -4.16 -18.60 0.74
CA THR A 34 -3.32 -17.75 -0.11
C THR A 34 -3.97 -16.40 -0.37
N TYR A 35 -5.28 -16.37 -0.58
CA TYR A 35 -6.01 -15.12 -0.75
C TYR A 35 -5.92 -14.23 0.49
N LEU A 36 -6.19 -14.78 1.68
CA LEU A 36 -6.12 -14.01 2.94
C LEU A 36 -4.72 -13.47 3.19
N VAL A 37 -3.70 -14.32 3.05
CA VAL A 37 -2.30 -13.89 3.23
C VAL A 37 -1.92 -12.81 2.21
N GLY A 38 -2.33 -12.98 0.95
CA GLY A 38 -2.04 -12.01 -0.10
C GLY A 38 -2.77 -10.67 0.07
N VAL A 39 -4.02 -10.68 0.53
CA VAL A 39 -4.77 -9.46 0.86
C VAL A 39 -4.15 -8.76 2.06
N VAL A 40 -3.76 -9.48 3.11
CA VAL A 40 -3.07 -8.90 4.26
C VAL A 40 -1.71 -8.32 3.86
N GLY A 41 -0.97 -9.01 2.98
CA GLY A 41 0.29 -8.50 2.42
C GLY A 41 0.09 -7.22 1.60
N LEU A 42 -0.88 -7.20 0.68
CA LEU A 42 -1.23 -6.01 -0.09
C LEU A 42 -1.72 -4.88 0.83
N ALA A 43 -2.52 -5.17 1.84
CA ALA A 43 -2.97 -4.18 2.81
C ALA A 43 -1.79 -3.60 3.59
N GLY A 44 -0.86 -4.43 4.04
CA GLY A 44 0.37 -3.99 4.72
C GLY A 44 1.31 -3.17 3.83
N VAL A 45 1.18 -3.27 2.51
CA VAL A 45 2.02 -2.51 1.56
C VAL A 45 1.29 -1.29 0.96
N PHE A 46 -0.01 -1.31 0.76
CA PHE A 46 -0.73 -0.22 0.08
C PHE A 46 -1.59 0.62 1.03
N CYS A 47 -1.95 0.10 2.20
CA CYS A 47 -2.74 0.84 3.18
C CYS A 47 -1.91 1.80 4.05
N PRO A 48 -0.63 1.54 4.38
CA PRO A 48 0.17 2.52 5.08
C PRO A 48 0.25 3.81 4.27
N ASP A 49 0.02 4.94 4.93
CA ASP A 49 0.34 6.23 4.37
C ASP A 49 1.87 6.36 4.33
N TRP A 50 2.48 5.97 3.23
CA TRP A 50 3.93 6.03 3.08
C TRP A 50 4.49 7.45 3.25
N ALA A 51 3.70 8.48 2.93
CA ALA A 51 4.11 9.86 3.13
C ALA A 51 4.16 10.26 4.62
N TYR A 52 3.40 9.58 5.48
CA TYR A 52 3.52 9.70 6.93
C TYR A 52 4.83 9.07 7.44
N PHE A 53 5.20 7.91 6.87
CA PHE A 53 6.39 7.15 7.27
C PHE A 53 7.71 7.69 6.70
N ASP A 54 7.67 8.59 5.71
CA ASP A 54 8.84 9.30 5.19
C ASP A 54 9.47 10.28 6.21
N ARG A 55 8.82 10.46 7.38
CA ARG A 55 9.33 11.24 8.51
C ARG A 55 10.36 10.44 9.31
N ASP A 56 11.21 11.14 10.05
CA ASP A 56 12.18 10.50 10.96
C ASP A 56 11.51 9.50 11.91
N PHE A 57 12.18 8.37 12.18
CA PHE A 57 11.64 7.27 13.00
C PHE A 57 11.23 7.72 14.41
N SER A 58 11.92 8.72 14.97
CA SER A 58 11.58 9.34 16.26
C SER A 58 10.21 10.03 16.25
N ARG A 59 9.75 10.49 15.09
CA ARG A 59 8.50 11.24 14.90
C ARG A 59 7.30 10.36 14.56
N TRP A 60 7.49 9.06 14.38
CA TRP A 60 6.40 8.13 14.03
C TRP A 60 5.34 8.00 15.12
N ILE A 61 5.74 8.15 16.39
CA ILE A 61 4.85 8.08 17.56
C ILE A 61 4.30 9.47 17.92
N HIS A 62 4.78 10.53 17.27
CA HIS A 62 4.32 11.89 17.51
C HIS A 62 3.16 12.27 16.59
N PRO A 63 2.08 12.86 17.13
CA PRO A 63 0.96 13.30 16.31
C PRO A 63 1.42 14.37 15.32
N VAL A 64 0.95 14.27 14.07
CA VAL A 64 1.25 15.25 13.03
C VAL A 64 0.50 16.55 13.34
N THR A 65 1.24 17.64 13.41
CA THR A 65 0.68 18.97 13.69
C THR A 65 -0.05 19.54 12.47
N ALA A 66 -0.96 20.50 12.70
CA ALA A 66 -1.73 21.13 11.62
C ALA A 66 -0.81 21.86 10.60
N ASP A 67 0.27 22.46 11.08
CA ASP A 67 1.25 23.15 10.24
C ASP A 67 2.06 22.17 9.36
N GLU A 68 2.42 21.00 9.88
CA GLU A 68 3.06 19.93 9.10
C GLU A 68 2.13 19.37 8.01
N ARG A 69 0.83 19.22 8.30
CA ARG A 69 -0.15 18.84 7.28
C ARG A 69 -0.31 19.90 6.20
N ALA A 70 -0.37 21.18 6.58
CA ALA A 70 -0.50 22.29 5.65
C ALA A 70 0.72 22.42 4.72
N SER A 71 1.93 22.24 5.26
CA SER A 71 3.18 22.27 4.51
C SER A 71 3.36 21.06 3.58
N HIS A 72 2.95 19.85 3.98
CA HIS A 72 2.90 18.68 3.10
C HIS A 72 1.90 18.86 1.96
N ALA A 73 0.69 19.38 2.25
CA ALA A 73 -0.33 19.65 1.24
C ALA A 73 0.12 20.76 0.25
N ALA A 74 0.80 21.79 0.75
CA ALA A 74 1.38 22.83 -0.09
C ALA A 74 2.50 22.30 -1.00
N SER A 75 3.36 21.41 -0.48
CA SER A 75 4.46 20.78 -1.24
C SER A 75 3.95 19.87 -2.36
N HIS A 76 2.87 19.12 -2.12
CA HIS A 76 2.21 18.29 -3.13
C HIS A 76 1.50 19.13 -4.20
N ARG A 77 1.08 20.36 -3.85
CA ARG A 77 0.46 21.32 -4.78
C ARG A 77 1.48 22.11 -5.57
N SER A 78 2.68 22.33 -5.02
CA SER A 78 3.64 23.25 -5.60
C SER A 78 4.48 22.68 -6.72
N GLY A 79 4.54 21.35 -6.94
CA GLY A 79 5.12 20.73 -8.15
C GLY A 79 6.42 21.36 -8.66
N LEU A 80 7.22 21.95 -7.78
CA LEU A 80 8.40 22.73 -8.11
C LEU A 80 9.60 21.86 -7.77
N PRO A 81 10.49 21.60 -8.73
CA PRO A 81 11.67 20.82 -8.46
C PRO A 81 12.49 21.54 -7.40
N ARG A 82 12.87 20.82 -6.34
CA ARG A 82 13.98 21.27 -5.48
C ARG A 82 15.23 21.29 -6.35
N VAL A 83 15.75 22.49 -6.58
CA VAL A 83 17.10 22.76 -7.10
C VAL A 83 18.10 22.39 -6.03
#